data_AF-F9ECV8-F1
#
_entry.id   AF-F9ECV8-F1
#
_cell.length_a   1.000
_cell.length_b   1.000
_cell.length_c   1.000
_cell.angle_alpha   90.00
_cell.angle_beta   90.00
_cell.angle_gamma   90.00
#
_symmetry.space_group_name_H-M   'P 1'
#
loop_
_entity.id
_entity.type
_entity.pdbx_description
1 polymer ?
#
loop_
_entity_poly.entity_id
_entity_poly.type
_entity_poly.pdbx_seq_one_letter_code
_entity_poly.pdbx_strand_id
1 'polypeptide(L)' 'MRGNDDMLREIESDGAAPVASTDAPDLMAITLAQLRLATAEAELDEAVARARENGRSWQQIGDILGMTRQGVNKRFSAA' A
#
# COMPACT_ATOMS: atom_id res chain seq x y z
N MET A 1 51.17 2.98 -10.82
CA MET A 1 50.78 3.53 -9.50
C MET A 1 49.86 4.72 -9.81
N ARG A 2 48.53 4.54 -9.79
CA ARG A 2 47.59 5.65 -10.00
C ARG A 2 47.72 6.62 -8.82
N GLY A 3 47.89 7.91 -9.11
CA GLY A 3 48.02 8.96 -8.09
C GLY A 3 46.65 9.42 -7.60
N ASN A 4 46.59 9.91 -6.36
CA ASN A 4 45.34 10.35 -5.71
C ASN A 4 44.59 11.44 -6.49
N ASP A 5 45.27 12.26 -7.30
CA ASP A 5 44.64 13.27 -8.16
C ASP A 5 43.82 12.65 -9.31
N ASP A 6 44.12 11.42 -9.71
CA ASP A 6 43.41 10.70 -10.77
C ASP A 6 42.10 10.07 -10.25
N MET A 7 42.01 9.79 -8.94
CA MET A 7 40.78 9.31 -8.29
C MET A 7 39.77 10.43 -7.98
N LEU A 8 40.19 11.69 -7.88
CA LEU A 8 39.28 12.80 -7.60
C LEU A 8 38.51 13.32 -8.83
N ARG A 9 38.97 13.00 -10.06
CA ARG A 9 38.30 13.42 -11.30
C ARG A 9 37.16 12.50 -11.77
N GLU A 10 37.04 11.30 -11.21
CA GLU A 10 35.92 10.38 -11.54
C GLU A 10 34.61 10.75 -10.81
N ILE A 11 34.62 11.77 -9.94
CA ILE A 11 33.43 12.36 -9.32
C ILE A 11 33.02 13.64 -10.07
N GLU A 12 33.25 13.72 -11.38
CA GLU A 12 32.42 14.57 -12.21
C GLU A 12 31.09 13.83 -12.41
N SER A 13 30.09 14.30 -11.67
CA SER A 13 28.71 13.84 -11.73
C SER A 13 28.13 14.14 -13.11
N ASP A 14 28.44 13.28 -14.08
CA ASP A 14 27.76 13.22 -15.37
C ASP A 14 26.36 12.65 -15.13
N GLY A 15 25.41 13.58 -14.98
CA GLY A 15 24.01 13.24 -14.81
C GLY A 15 23.69 12.79 -13.38
N ALA A 16 23.85 13.70 -12.42
CA ALA A 16 22.70 13.89 -11.56
C ALA A 16 21.52 14.22 -12.49
N ALA A 17 20.79 13.20 -12.94
CA ALA A 17 19.35 13.37 -13.08
C ALA A 17 18.94 14.16 -11.85
N PRO A 18 18.12 15.23 -11.97
CA PRO A 18 17.67 15.92 -10.78
C PRO A 18 17.26 14.79 -9.85
N VAL A 19 17.94 14.66 -8.70
CA VAL A 19 17.40 13.90 -7.60
C VAL A 19 16.06 14.56 -7.47
N ALA A 20 15.05 13.92 -8.05
CA ALA A 20 13.79 14.56 -8.29
C ALA A 20 13.33 14.77 -6.88
N SER A 21 13.55 15.99 -6.40
CA SER A 21 12.89 16.52 -5.24
C SER A 21 11.47 16.04 -5.43
N THR A 22 10.99 15.33 -4.42
CA THR A 22 9.68 15.50 -3.81
C THR A 22 8.87 16.74 -4.28
N ASP A 23 8.72 16.97 -5.58
CA ASP A 23 8.25 18.21 -6.21
C ASP A 23 6.77 18.10 -6.59
N ALA A 24 6.13 17.04 -6.16
CA ALA A 24 4.70 16.85 -6.27
C ALA A 24 4.18 16.29 -4.94
N PRO A 25 4.14 17.11 -3.86
CA PRO A 25 3.60 16.69 -2.56
C PRO A 25 2.18 16.13 -2.69
N ASP A 26 1.38 16.64 -3.62
CA ASP A 26 0.03 16.13 -3.92
C ASP A 26 0.07 14.71 -4.50
N LEU A 27 1.01 14.40 -5.39
CA LEU A 27 1.18 13.06 -5.94
C LEU A 27 1.72 12.09 -4.87
N MET A 28 2.62 12.54 -4.00
CA MET A 28 3.07 11.75 -2.85
C MET A 28 1.92 11.47 -1.88
N ALA A 29 1.04 12.45 -1.65
CA ALA A 29 -0.15 12.27 -0.82
C ALA A 29 -1.11 11.23 -1.41
N ILE A 30 -1.26 11.18 -2.74
CA ILE A 30 -2.03 10.12 -3.42
C ILE A 30 -1.39 8.75 -3.19
N THR A 31 -0.07 8.61 -3.38
CA THR A 31 0.63 7.34 -3.13
C THR A 31 0.47 6.88 -1.67
N LEU A 32 0.59 7.80 -0.71
CA LEU A 32 0.38 7.50 0.70
C LEU A 32 -1.07 7.09 1.00
N ALA A 33 -2.04 7.75 0.37
CA ALA A 33 -3.45 7.38 0.50
C ALA A 33 -3.74 6.00 -0.08
N GLN A 34 -3.13 5.65 -1.22
CA GLN A 34 -3.22 4.30 -1.79
C GLN A 34 -2.64 3.23 -0.87
N LEU A 35 -1.48 3.50 -0.26
CA LEU A 35 -0.88 2.57 0.69
C LEU A 35 -1.78 2.36 1.91
N ARG A 36 -2.32 3.46 2.48
CA ARG A 36 -3.25 3.38 3.60
C ARG A 36 -4.53 2.63 3.25
N LEU A 37 -5.06 2.83 2.04
CA LEU A 37 -6.22 2.09 1.57
C LEU A 37 -5.91 0.60 1.49
N ALA A 38 -4.78 0.20 0.89
CA ALA A 38 -4.39 -1.20 0.81
C ALA A 38 -4.23 -1.84 2.20
N THR A 39 -3.63 -1.12 3.16
CA THR A 39 -3.53 -1.58 4.55
C THR A 39 -4.90 -1.73 5.19
N ALA A 40 -5.79 -0.74 5.04
CA ALA A 40 -7.14 -0.80 5.61
C ALA A 40 -8.00 -1.91 4.98
N GLU A 41 -7.83 -2.19 3.69
CA GLU A 41 -8.48 -3.31 3.01
C GLU A 41 -8.01 -4.65 3.57
N ALA A 42 -6.70 -4.84 3.77
CA ALA A 42 -6.16 -6.05 4.38
C ALA A 42 -6.65 -6.23 5.84
N GLU A 43 -6.65 -5.16 6.64
CA GLU A 43 -7.18 -5.18 8.01
C GLU A 43 -8.67 -5.55 8.05
N LEU A 44 -9.46 -5.06 7.07
CA LEU A 44 -10.86 -5.40 6.92
C LEU A 44 -11.05 -6.89 6.58
N ASP A 45 -10.27 -7.42 5.63
CA ASP A 45 -10.31 -8.84 5.26
C ASP A 45 -10.00 -9.74 6.47
N GLU A 46 -8.96 -9.42 7.25
CA GLU A 46 -8.64 -10.13 8.48
C GLU A 46 -9.74 -10.02 9.54
N ALA A 47 -10.33 -8.84 9.73
CA ALA A 47 -11.41 -8.65 10.69
C ALA A 47 -12.64 -9.49 10.31
N VAL A 48 -12.95 -9.59 9.01
CA VAL A 48 -14.01 -10.45 8.50
C VAL A 48 -13.69 -11.93 8.72
N ALA A 49 -12.46 -12.36 8.44
CA ALA A 49 -12.01 -13.73 8.71
C ALA A 49 -12.16 -14.09 10.20
N ARG A 50 -11.66 -13.24 11.11
CA ARG A 50 -11.83 -13.41 12.56
C ARG A 50 -13.30 -13.44 12.98
N ALA A 51 -14.16 -12.62 12.37
CA ALA A 51 -15.59 -12.66 12.66
C ALA A 51 -16.22 -14.00 12.24
N ARG A 52 -15.80 -14.56 11.10
CA ARG A 52 -16.24 -15.88 10.61
C ARG A 52 -15.76 -17.01 11.51
N GLU A 53 -14.50 -16.98 11.94
CA GLU A 53 -13.94 -17.94 12.91
C GLU A 53 -14.70 -17.92 14.24
N ASN A 54 -15.11 -16.73 14.68
CA ASN A 54 -15.96 -16.55 15.88
C ASN A 54 -17.44 -16.88 15.64
N GLY A 55 -17.79 -17.51 14.52
CA GLY A 55 -19.13 -18.01 14.23
C GLY A 55 -20.15 -16.95 13.79
N ARG A 56 -19.73 -15.71 13.48
CA ARG A 56 -20.64 -14.68 12.97
C ARG A 56 -21.10 -15.03 11.57
N SER A 57 -22.41 -14.89 11.31
CA SER A 57 -22.96 -15.18 9.99
C SER A 57 -22.57 -14.11 8.96
N TRP A 58 -22.55 -14.49 7.67
CA TRP A 58 -22.36 -13.54 6.57
C TRP A 58 -23.41 -12.42 6.54
N GLN A 59 -24.61 -12.67 7.06
CA GLN A 59 -25.65 -11.64 7.18
C GLN A 59 -25.23 -10.57 8.19
N GLN A 60 -24.85 -10.97 9.40
CA GLN A 60 -24.41 -10.03 10.44
C GLN A 60 -23.20 -9.19 10.01
N ILE A 61 -22.26 -9.81 9.29
CA ILE A 61 -21.10 -9.09 8.74
C ILE A 61 -21.57 -8.09 7.67
N GLY A 62 -22.48 -8.49 6.78
CA GLY A 62 -23.07 -7.60 5.78
C GLY A 62 -23.81 -6.41 6.36
N ASP A 63 -24.57 -6.62 7.43
CA ASP A 63 -25.31 -5.55 8.10
C ASP A 63 -24.36 -4.45 8.61
N ILE A 64 -23.19 -4.82 9.15
CA ILE A 64 -22.16 -3.86 9.59
C ILE A 64 -21.48 -3.16 8.41
N LEU A 65 -21.21 -3.88 7.33
CA LEU A 65 -20.54 -3.34 6.14
C LEU A 65 -21.48 -2.56 5.20
N GLY A 66 -22.79 -2.53 5.49
CA GLY A 66 -23.80 -1.99 4.56
C GLY A 66 -23.90 -2.80 3.27
N MET A 67 -23.55 -4.09 3.30
CA MET A 67 -23.54 -5.00 2.16
C MET A 67 -24.57 -6.10 2.33
N THR A 68 -25.12 -6.59 1.23
CA THR A 68 -25.95 -7.80 1.27
C THR A 68 -25.11 -9.02 1.62
N ARG A 69 -25.71 -10.04 2.25
CA ARG A 69 -25.05 -11.34 2.53
C ARG A 69 -24.34 -11.92 1.30
N GLN A 70 -24.99 -11.87 0.14
CA GLN A 70 -24.42 -12.40 -1.11
C GLN A 70 -23.22 -11.56 -1.56
N GLY A 71 -23.28 -10.24 -1.41
CA GLY A 71 -22.17 -9.33 -1.71
C GLY A 71 -20.96 -9.58 -0.82
N VAL A 72 -21.17 -9.75 0.49
CA VAL A 72 -20.09 -10.10 1.43
C VAL A 72 -19.50 -11.47 1.09
N ASN A 73 -20.34 -12.50 0.94
CA ASN A 73 -19.83 -13.83 0.61
C ASN A 73 -19.02 -13.79 -0.68
N LYS A 74 -19.49 -13.10 -1.73
CA LYS A 74 -18.74 -12.97 -2.99
C LYS A 74 -17.39 -12.27 -2.80
N ARG A 75 -17.31 -11.22 -1.96
CA ARG A 75 -16.05 -10.48 -1.73
C ARG A 75 -15.06 -11.27 -0.87
N PHE A 76 -15.53 -11.88 0.20
CA PHE A 76 -14.68 -12.42 1.27
C PHE A 76 -14.62 -13.95 1.31
N SER A 77 -15.33 -14.69 0.45
CA SER A 77 -15.21 -16.17 0.38
C SER A 77 -14.03 -16.67 -0.47
N ALA A 78 -13.34 -15.75 -1.16
CA ALA A 78 -12.18 -16.07 -2.01
C ALA A 78 -10.84 -15.66 -1.36
N ALA A 79 -10.89 -15.04 -0.18
CA ALA A 79 -9.76 -14.76 0.69
C ALA A 79 -9.56 -15.94 1.65
#